data_AF-A0AAU6VFU7-F1
#
_entry.id   AF-A0AAU6VFU7-F1
#
_cell.length_a   1.000
_cell.length_b   1.000
_cell.length_c   1.000
_cell.angle_alpha   90.00
_cell.angle_beta   90.00
_cell.angle_gamma   90.00
#
_symmetry.space_group_name_H-M   'P 1'
#
loop_
_entity.id
_entity.type
_entity.pdbx_description
1 polymer ?
#
loop_
_entity_poly.entity_id
_entity_poly.type
_entity_poly.pdbx_seq_one_letter_code
_entity_poly.pdbx_strand_id
1 'polypeptide(L)'
;MAVNVNTNVSAMTAQRYLNSATSAQQTSMERLSSGFKINSAKDDAAGLQISNRLNVQSRGLDVAVRNANDGISMAQTAEGAMNETTNILQRMRDLSLQSANGSNSKSERVAIQEEVTALNDELNRIAETTSFAGNRLLNGTFQTKSFQIGSQSGEAVMLTMKDMRSDNAMMGGTSYVAATEADKDWTVSDGSNDLTLTLTDINGDEQIINITAKVGDDIEEVATYINGQTDLVQASVNEKGQLQVFTGNNDVTGAVAFSGALATELDMQTGQAITIDTIDVTTVGGAQKSVAVVDAALKYVDSHRAELGAFQNRFGHAINNLDNINENVNASKSRIKDTDFAKETTALTKSQILSQASSSVLAQAKQAPTAALALLG
;
A
#
# COMPACT_ATOMS: atom_id res chain seq x y z
N MET A 1 -49.50 -28.48 -66.21
CA MET A 1 -49.49 -27.39 -65.22
C MET A 1 -50.27 -26.24 -65.82
N ALA A 2 -51.35 -25.79 -65.17
CA ALA A 2 -52.09 -24.61 -65.64
C ALA A 2 -51.16 -23.39 -65.54
N VAL A 3 -50.96 -22.69 -66.67
CA VAL A 3 -50.15 -21.48 -66.71
C VAL A 3 -51.07 -20.31 -66.35
N ASN A 4 -50.95 -19.84 -65.11
CA ASN A 4 -51.76 -18.73 -64.61
C ASN A 4 -51.09 -17.40 -65.00
N VAL A 5 -51.75 -16.59 -65.82
CA VAL A 5 -51.20 -15.33 -66.37
C VAL A 5 -51.07 -14.23 -65.31
N ASN A 6 -51.95 -14.22 -64.29
CA ASN A 6 -52.00 -13.17 -63.27
C ASN A 6 -51.05 -13.38 -62.08
N THR A 7 -50.59 -14.61 -61.82
CA THR A 7 -49.80 -14.92 -60.63
C THR A 7 -48.60 -15.80 -60.99
N ASN A 8 -47.41 -15.21 -60.95
CA ASN A 8 -46.16 -15.92 -61.22
C ASN A 8 -45.47 -16.32 -59.91
N VAL A 9 -45.79 -17.53 -59.44
CA VAL A 9 -45.27 -18.07 -58.18
C VAL A 9 -43.75 -18.25 -58.22
N SER A 10 -43.19 -18.60 -59.39
CA SER A 10 -41.74 -18.76 -59.59
C SER A 10 -41.00 -17.42 -59.47
N ALA A 11 -41.52 -16.35 -60.05
CA ALA A 11 -40.96 -15.01 -59.93
C ALA A 11 -41.10 -14.45 -58.50
N MET A 12 -42.24 -14.65 -57.84
CA MET A 12 -42.41 -14.24 -56.44
C MET A 12 -41.44 -14.97 -55.51
N THR A 13 -41.21 -16.26 -55.76
CA THR A 13 -40.25 -17.07 -55.00
C THR A 13 -38.81 -16.58 -55.23
N ALA A 14 -38.42 -16.36 -56.49
CA ALA A 14 -37.11 -15.80 -56.83
C ALA A 14 -36.89 -14.40 -56.23
N GLN A 15 -37.92 -13.56 -56.19
CA GLN A 15 -37.85 -12.23 -55.58
C GLN A 15 -37.69 -12.30 -54.04
N ARG A 16 -38.35 -13.24 -53.36
CA ARG A 16 -38.13 -13.47 -51.92
C ARG A 16 -36.70 -13.89 -51.62
N TYR A 17 -36.13 -14.81 -52.42
CA TYR A 17 -34.74 -15.24 -52.26
C TYR A 17 -33.74 -14.13 -52.58
N LEU A 18 -34.00 -13.30 -53.60
CA LEU A 18 -33.19 -12.12 -53.91
C LEU A 18 -33.18 -11.14 -52.74
N ASN A 19 -34.36 -10.75 -52.23
CA ASN A 19 -34.46 -9.83 -51.08
C ASN A 19 -33.75 -10.39 -49.84
N SER A 20 -33.90 -11.69 -49.56
CA SER A 20 -33.21 -12.35 -48.45
C SER A 20 -31.68 -12.33 -48.63
N ALA A 21 -31.18 -12.57 -49.85
CA ALA A 21 -29.74 -12.54 -50.14
C ALA A 21 -29.17 -11.11 -50.05
N THR A 22 -29.91 -10.10 -50.50
CA THR A 22 -29.52 -8.69 -50.37
C THR A 22 -29.48 -8.25 -48.90
N SER A 23 -30.45 -8.63 -48.08
CA SER A 23 -30.43 -8.34 -46.63
C SER A 23 -29.28 -9.06 -45.92
N ALA A 24 -29.00 -10.31 -46.28
CA ALA A 24 -27.85 -11.06 -45.73
C ALA A 24 -26.52 -10.40 -46.12
N GLN A 25 -26.36 -10.00 -47.37
CA GLN A 25 -25.19 -9.25 -47.85
C GLN A 25 -24.99 -7.95 -47.07
N GLN A 26 -26.05 -7.16 -46.86
CA GLN A 26 -25.97 -5.90 -46.11
C GLN A 26 -25.54 -6.13 -44.66
N THR A 27 -26.06 -7.18 -44.01
CA THR A 27 -25.68 -7.56 -42.65
C THR A 27 -24.21 -7.98 -42.57
N SER A 28 -23.73 -8.79 -43.52
CA SER A 28 -22.32 -9.20 -43.58
C SER A 28 -21.38 -8.00 -43.81
N MET A 29 -21.79 -7.04 -44.66
CA MET A 29 -21.02 -5.81 -44.84
C MET A 29 -20.98 -4.97 -43.56
N GLU A 30 -22.09 -4.85 -42.82
CA GLU A 30 -22.12 -4.14 -41.54
C GLU A 30 -21.19 -4.79 -40.51
N ARG A 31 -21.21 -6.13 -40.40
CA ARG A 31 -20.35 -6.90 -39.48
C ARG A 31 -18.86 -6.85 -39.84
N LEU A 32 -18.52 -6.87 -41.13
CA LEU A 32 -17.15 -6.74 -41.60
C LEU A 32 -16.63 -5.31 -41.42
N SER A 33 -17.48 -4.30 -41.64
CA SER A 33 -17.11 -2.89 -41.49
C SER A 33 -16.94 -2.48 -40.03
N SER A 34 -17.77 -3.01 -39.13
CA SER A 34 -17.71 -2.72 -37.70
C SER A 34 -16.71 -3.61 -36.95
N GLY A 35 -16.37 -4.78 -37.51
CA GLY A 35 -15.62 -5.82 -36.82
C GLY A 35 -16.43 -6.56 -35.74
N PHE A 36 -17.71 -6.23 -35.54
CA PHE A 36 -18.56 -6.81 -34.50
C PHE A 36 -19.73 -7.59 -35.10
N LYS A 37 -19.98 -8.77 -34.53
CA LYS A 37 -21.13 -9.63 -34.85
C LYS A 37 -22.42 -9.02 -34.29
N ILE A 38 -22.31 -8.31 -33.16
CA ILE A 38 -23.41 -7.64 -32.45
C ILE A 38 -23.18 -6.12 -32.52
N ASN A 39 -23.91 -5.45 -33.40
CA ASN A 39 -23.83 -3.99 -33.59
C ASN A 39 -24.97 -3.25 -32.90
N SER A 40 -26.15 -3.86 -32.88
CA SER A 40 -27.36 -3.28 -32.32
C SER A 40 -28.09 -4.26 -31.40
N ALA A 41 -29.03 -3.75 -30.60
CA ALA A 41 -29.88 -4.58 -29.74
C ALA A 41 -30.77 -5.55 -30.54
N LYS A 42 -30.97 -5.30 -31.84
CA LYS A 42 -31.71 -6.20 -32.75
C LYS A 42 -30.93 -7.50 -33.02
N ASP A 43 -29.60 -7.44 -33.01
CA ASP A 43 -28.76 -8.60 -33.35
C ASP A 43 -28.72 -9.61 -32.20
N ASP A 44 -28.51 -9.11 -30.97
CA ASP A 44 -28.56 -9.89 -29.74
C ASP A 44 -28.60 -8.94 -28.52
N ALA A 45 -29.78 -8.72 -27.95
CA ALA A 45 -29.95 -7.84 -26.79
C ALA A 45 -29.20 -8.34 -25.54
N ALA A 46 -29.17 -9.66 -25.30
CA ALA A 46 -28.51 -10.25 -24.14
C ALA A 46 -26.98 -10.20 -24.30
N GLY A 47 -26.47 -10.55 -25.49
CA GLY A 47 -25.05 -10.46 -25.82
C GLY A 47 -24.52 -9.03 -25.74
N LEU A 48 -25.31 -8.04 -26.21
CA LEU A 48 -24.98 -6.63 -26.08
C LEU A 48 -24.93 -6.18 -24.61
N GLN A 49 -25.90 -6.60 -23.78
CA GLN A 49 -25.91 -6.27 -22.35
C GLN A 49 -24.69 -6.84 -21.62
N ILE A 50 -24.34 -8.10 -21.88
CA ILE A 50 -23.16 -8.73 -21.28
C ILE A 50 -21.89 -8.02 -21.75
N SER A 51 -21.77 -7.73 -23.04
CA SER A 51 -20.62 -7.02 -23.61
C SER A 51 -20.46 -5.61 -23.01
N ASN A 52 -21.56 -4.88 -22.79
CA ASN A 52 -21.55 -3.58 -22.13
C ASN A 52 -21.06 -3.69 -20.67
N ARG A 53 -21.51 -4.71 -19.93
CA ARG A 53 -21.03 -4.96 -18.56
C ARG A 53 -19.54 -5.31 -18.52
N LEU A 54 -19.08 -6.19 -19.42
CA LEU A 54 -17.66 -6.53 -19.54
C LEU A 54 -16.81 -5.32 -19.94
N ASN A 55 -17.34 -4.43 -20.78
CA ASN A 55 -16.66 -3.18 -21.15
C ASN A 55 -16.55 -2.21 -19.96
N VAL A 56 -17.62 -2.03 -19.18
CA VAL A 56 -17.57 -1.25 -17.94
C VAL A 56 -16.56 -1.85 -16.96
N GLN A 57 -16.56 -3.17 -16.81
CA GLN A 57 -15.62 -3.88 -15.94
C GLN A 57 -14.16 -3.68 -16.39
N SER A 58 -13.85 -3.91 -17.67
CA SER A 58 -12.49 -3.70 -18.21
C SER A 58 -12.00 -2.26 -18.00
N ARG A 59 -12.83 -1.25 -18.29
CA ARG A 59 -12.47 0.15 -18.01
C ARG A 59 -12.27 0.42 -16.51
N GLY A 60 -13.06 -0.22 -15.65
CA GLY A 60 -12.89 -0.17 -14.21
C GLY A 60 -11.55 -0.77 -13.76
N LEU A 61 -11.16 -1.90 -14.33
CA LEU A 61 -9.87 -2.55 -14.08
C LEU A 61 -8.69 -1.68 -14.56
N ASP A 62 -8.80 -1.03 -15.72
CA ASP A 62 -7.75 -0.12 -16.21
C ASP A 62 -7.50 1.06 -15.24
N VAL A 63 -8.59 1.64 -14.71
CA VAL A 63 -8.50 2.72 -13.72
C VAL A 63 -7.96 2.18 -12.40
N ALA A 64 -8.37 0.98 -11.98
CA ALA A 64 -7.87 0.33 -10.78
C ALA A 64 -6.35 0.07 -10.84
N VAL A 65 -5.83 -0.40 -11.98
CA VAL A 65 -4.38 -0.57 -12.19
C VAL A 65 -3.66 0.77 -12.10
N ARG A 66 -4.21 1.86 -12.68
CA ARG A 66 -3.63 3.20 -12.54
C ARG A 66 -3.60 3.67 -11.08
N ASN A 67 -4.72 3.55 -10.37
CA ASN A 67 -4.81 3.91 -8.95
C ASN A 67 -3.82 3.11 -8.09
N ALA A 68 -3.63 1.83 -8.42
CA ALA A 68 -2.66 0.98 -7.74
C ALA A 68 -1.22 1.47 -7.98
N ASN A 69 -0.88 1.84 -9.22
CA ASN A 69 0.43 2.43 -9.52
C ASN A 69 0.63 3.78 -8.82
N ASP A 70 -0.41 4.62 -8.70
CA ASP A 70 -0.34 5.87 -7.93
C ASP A 70 -0.06 5.59 -6.45
N GLY A 71 -0.70 4.56 -5.87
CA GLY A 71 -0.45 4.09 -4.51
C GLY A 71 0.99 3.60 -4.29
N ILE A 72 1.54 2.82 -5.25
CA ILE A 72 2.94 2.39 -5.23
C ILE A 72 3.88 3.61 -5.31
N SER A 73 3.62 4.53 -6.24
CA SER A 73 4.45 5.74 -6.41
C SER A 73 4.49 6.61 -5.15
N MET A 74 3.34 6.72 -4.47
CA MET A 74 3.23 7.43 -3.20
C MET A 74 4.01 6.72 -2.08
N ALA A 75 3.87 5.40 -1.96
CA ALA A 75 4.61 4.60 -0.98
C ALA A 75 6.13 4.70 -1.21
N GLN A 76 6.59 4.67 -2.47
CA GLN A 76 8.00 4.85 -2.82
C GLN A 76 8.52 6.24 -2.50
N THR A 77 7.71 7.28 -2.70
CA THR A 77 8.06 8.66 -2.33
C THR A 77 8.24 8.78 -0.81
N ALA A 78 7.32 8.18 -0.03
CA ALA A 78 7.41 8.13 1.42
C ALA A 78 8.63 7.32 1.89
N GLU A 79 8.87 6.14 1.31
CA GLU A 79 10.02 5.28 1.63
C GLU A 79 11.36 5.98 1.33
N GLY A 80 11.46 6.71 0.21
CA GLY A 80 12.64 7.49 -0.12
C GLY A 80 12.96 8.57 0.92
N ALA A 81 11.94 9.29 1.40
CA ALA A 81 12.10 10.27 2.47
C ALA A 81 12.44 9.60 3.83
N MET A 82 11.88 8.43 4.11
CA MET A 82 12.21 7.66 5.31
C MET A 82 13.65 7.13 5.28
N ASN A 83 14.20 6.80 4.11
CA ASN A 83 15.62 6.44 4.00
C ASN A 83 16.53 7.58 4.48
N GLU A 84 16.23 8.82 4.10
CA GLU A 84 16.99 9.99 4.59
C GLU A 84 16.75 10.24 6.08
N THR A 85 15.52 10.02 6.56
CA THR A 85 15.20 10.06 8.00
C THR A 85 16.08 9.05 8.76
N THR A 86 16.20 7.81 8.28
CA THR A 86 17.08 6.78 8.86
C THR A 86 18.55 7.20 8.86
N ASN A 87 19.05 7.78 7.76
CA ASN A 87 20.44 8.26 7.68
C ASN A 87 20.72 9.36 8.72
N ILE A 88 19.79 10.31 8.88
CA ILE A 88 19.90 11.38 9.86
C ILE A 88 19.88 10.82 11.28
N LEU A 89 18.97 9.89 11.59
CA LEU A 89 18.90 9.24 12.89
C LEU A 89 20.18 8.45 13.21
N GLN A 90 20.75 7.75 12.23
CA GLN A 90 22.05 7.09 12.39
C GLN A 90 23.15 8.12 12.71
N ARG A 91 23.17 9.28 12.04
CA ARG A 91 24.12 10.36 12.37
C ARG A 91 23.90 10.92 13.77
N MET A 92 22.65 11.14 14.20
CA MET A 92 22.33 11.57 15.56
C MET A 92 22.78 10.55 16.61
N ARG A 93 22.67 9.25 16.29
CA ARG A 93 23.19 8.16 17.12
C ARG A 93 24.71 8.22 17.27
N ASP A 94 25.44 8.42 16.17
CA ASP A 94 26.90 8.55 16.19
C ASP A 94 27.33 9.74 17.04
N LEU A 95 26.65 10.89 16.90
CA LEU A 95 26.89 12.08 17.70
C LEU A 95 26.58 11.86 19.19
N SER A 96 25.52 11.13 19.50
CA SER A 96 25.17 10.75 20.88
C SER A 96 26.25 9.84 21.48
N LEU A 97 26.72 8.84 20.73
CA LEU A 97 27.83 7.98 21.16
C LEU A 97 29.14 8.74 21.31
N GLN A 98 29.43 9.67 20.40
CA GLN A 98 30.58 10.56 20.51
C GLN A 98 30.47 11.40 21.79
N SER A 99 29.31 12.02 22.04
CA SER A 99 29.09 12.85 23.23
C SER A 99 29.07 12.05 24.53
N ALA A 100 28.77 10.75 24.50
CA ALA A 100 28.84 9.89 25.68
C ALA A 100 30.28 9.62 26.14
N ASN A 101 31.29 9.91 25.32
CA ASN A 101 32.69 9.70 25.71
C ASN A 101 33.13 10.70 26.80
N GLY A 102 33.65 10.18 27.91
CA GLY A 102 34.12 10.98 29.05
C GLY A 102 35.28 11.94 28.73
N SER A 103 36.05 11.69 27.65
CA SER A 103 37.17 12.56 27.26
C SER A 103 36.74 13.91 26.66
N ASN A 104 35.49 14.04 26.21
CA ASN A 104 35.01 15.29 25.61
C ASN A 104 34.77 16.37 26.67
N SER A 105 35.20 17.58 26.37
CA SER A 105 34.90 18.77 27.14
C SER A 105 33.44 19.20 26.98
N LYS A 106 32.93 20.01 27.91
CA LYS A 106 31.58 20.59 27.82
C LYS A 106 31.39 21.43 26.55
N SER A 107 32.41 22.17 26.12
CA SER A 107 32.37 22.94 24.88
C SER A 107 32.23 22.07 23.63
N GLU A 108 32.88 20.91 23.60
CA GLU A 108 32.75 19.95 22.49
C GLU A 108 31.35 19.33 22.48
N ARG A 109 30.79 18.96 23.65
CA ARG A 109 29.40 18.45 23.71
C ARG A 109 28.36 19.48 23.27
N VAL A 110 28.57 20.77 23.57
CA VAL A 110 27.71 21.85 23.08
C VAL A 110 27.79 21.97 21.55
N ALA A 111 28.97 21.87 20.95
CA ALA A 111 29.11 21.87 19.50
C ALA A 111 28.44 20.65 18.83
N ILE A 112 28.52 19.47 19.47
CA ILE A 112 27.79 18.27 19.03
C ILE A 112 26.27 18.52 19.11
N GLN A 113 25.78 19.15 20.19
CA GLN A 113 24.36 19.48 20.34
C GLN A 113 23.86 20.42 19.23
N GLU A 114 24.68 21.37 18.78
CA GLU A 114 24.33 22.23 17.64
C GLU A 114 24.11 21.41 16.36
N GLU A 115 24.97 20.40 16.10
CA GLU A 115 24.78 19.48 14.96
C GLU A 115 23.52 18.62 15.14
N VAL A 116 23.28 18.08 16.34
CA VAL A 116 22.05 17.32 16.66
C VAL A 116 20.80 18.16 16.44
N THR A 117 20.84 19.44 16.81
CA THR A 117 19.71 20.38 16.62
C THR A 117 19.46 20.64 15.14
N ALA A 118 20.51 20.86 14.34
CA ALA A 118 20.38 21.05 12.90
C ALA A 118 19.84 19.79 12.18
N LEU A 119 20.26 18.60 12.63
CA LEU A 119 19.73 17.33 12.14
C LEU A 119 18.24 17.15 12.52
N ASN A 120 17.85 17.62 13.69
CA ASN A 120 16.46 17.62 14.12
C ASN A 120 15.59 18.52 13.23
N ASP A 121 16.04 19.74 12.96
CA ASP A 121 15.39 20.66 12.03
C ASP A 121 15.24 20.02 10.64
N GLU A 122 16.25 19.28 10.19
CA GLU A 122 16.21 18.57 8.91
C GLU A 122 15.20 17.41 8.92
N LEU A 123 15.09 16.62 10.00
CA LEU A 123 14.05 15.60 10.15
C LEU A 123 12.65 16.21 10.01
N ASN A 124 12.40 17.32 10.73
CA ASN A 124 11.13 18.05 10.65
C ASN A 124 10.90 18.64 9.26
N ARG A 125 11.94 19.16 8.60
CA ARG A 125 11.85 19.66 7.22
C ARG A 125 11.47 18.54 6.26
N ILE A 126 12.06 17.34 6.37
CA ILE A 126 11.71 16.18 5.53
C ILE A 126 10.26 15.77 5.79
N ALA A 127 9.87 15.62 7.06
CA ALA A 127 8.51 15.25 7.43
C ALA A 127 7.48 16.23 6.88
N GLU A 128 7.73 17.53 7.02
CA GLU A 128 6.85 18.58 6.50
C GLU A 128 6.87 18.64 4.98
N THR A 129 8.03 18.70 4.32
CA THR A 129 8.10 19.00 2.87
C THR A 129 7.79 17.82 1.97
N THR A 130 7.89 16.57 2.46
CA THR A 130 7.61 15.38 1.66
C THR A 130 6.15 15.34 1.24
N SER A 131 5.90 15.41 -0.07
CA SER A 131 4.56 15.46 -0.61
C SER A 131 4.41 14.68 -1.91
N PHE A 132 3.22 14.14 -2.14
CA PHE A 132 2.83 13.51 -3.40
C PHE A 132 1.51 14.11 -3.87
N ALA A 133 1.49 14.65 -5.09
CA ALA A 133 0.33 15.31 -5.68
C ALA A 133 -0.33 16.36 -4.75
N GLY A 134 0.49 17.09 -3.97
CA GLY A 134 0.04 18.13 -3.03
C GLY A 134 -0.33 17.65 -1.63
N ASN A 135 -0.42 16.33 -1.39
CA ASN A 135 -0.67 15.78 -0.05
C ASN A 135 0.65 15.59 0.69
N ARG A 136 0.75 16.10 1.92
CA ARG A 136 1.90 15.83 2.82
C ARG A 136 1.78 14.41 3.35
N LEU A 137 2.87 13.65 3.30
CA LEU A 137 2.84 12.22 3.60
C LEU A 137 3.24 11.91 5.04
N LEU A 138 4.20 12.65 5.59
CA LEU A 138 4.96 12.25 6.79
C LEU A 138 4.78 13.16 8.01
N ASN A 139 3.96 14.21 7.92
CA ASN A 139 3.74 15.17 9.02
C ASN A 139 2.47 14.87 9.85
N GLY A 140 1.97 13.63 9.81
CA GLY A 140 0.75 13.20 10.51
C GLY A 140 -0.58 13.63 9.88
N THR A 141 -0.59 14.56 8.91
CA THR A 141 -1.85 15.03 8.28
C THR A 141 -2.48 14.04 7.30
N PHE A 142 -1.69 13.11 6.75
CA PHE A 142 -2.11 12.19 5.68
C PHE A 142 -3.24 11.23 6.12
N GLN A 143 -3.29 10.87 7.42
CA GLN A 143 -4.21 9.88 8.00
C GLN A 143 -4.22 8.57 7.16
N THR A 144 -5.32 7.81 7.25
CA THR A 144 -5.56 6.63 6.41
C THR A 144 -6.33 7.03 5.15
N LYS A 145 -5.84 6.62 3.98
CA LYS A 145 -6.51 6.81 2.69
C LYS A 145 -6.80 5.47 2.03
N SER A 146 -7.96 5.37 1.37
CA SER A 146 -8.38 4.18 0.65
C SER A 146 -8.04 4.29 -0.84
N PHE A 147 -7.33 3.31 -1.38
CA PHE A 147 -7.08 3.17 -2.81
C PHE A 147 -8.04 2.15 -3.40
N GLN A 148 -8.87 2.58 -4.35
CA GLN A 148 -9.77 1.70 -5.08
C GLN A 148 -8.98 0.95 -6.15
N ILE A 149 -8.69 -0.32 -5.87
CA ILE A 149 -7.88 -1.21 -6.73
C ILE A 149 -8.72 -2.29 -7.41
N GLY A 150 -10.04 -2.16 -7.38
CA GLY A 150 -10.95 -3.10 -8.04
C GLY A 150 -12.04 -2.39 -8.84
N SER A 151 -12.81 -3.18 -9.58
CA SER A 151 -13.88 -2.68 -10.44
C SER A 151 -15.21 -2.50 -9.71
N GLN A 152 -15.34 -3.02 -8.49
CA GLN A 152 -16.56 -2.97 -7.69
C GLN A 152 -16.36 -2.23 -6.36
N SER A 153 -17.47 -1.72 -5.81
CA SER A 153 -17.47 -1.08 -4.50
C SER A 153 -17.01 -2.05 -3.41
N GLY A 154 -16.11 -1.59 -2.53
CA GLY A 154 -15.57 -2.39 -1.42
C GLY A 154 -14.24 -3.09 -1.72
N GLU A 155 -13.75 -3.04 -2.96
CA GLU A 155 -12.45 -3.59 -3.36
C GLU A 155 -11.30 -2.57 -3.16
N ALA A 156 -11.31 -1.87 -2.02
CA ALA A 156 -10.32 -0.85 -1.69
C ALA A 156 -9.28 -1.37 -0.69
N VAL A 157 -8.05 -0.89 -0.82
CA VAL A 157 -6.99 -1.15 0.16
C VAL A 157 -6.61 0.15 0.85
N MET A 158 -6.53 0.10 2.17
CA MET A 158 -6.15 1.25 3.00
C MET A 158 -4.63 1.37 3.08
N LEU A 159 -4.14 2.59 2.91
CA LEU A 159 -2.77 3.00 3.18
C LEU A 159 -2.81 3.99 4.33
N THR A 160 -2.04 3.71 5.37
CA THR A 160 -1.82 4.64 6.47
C THR A 160 -0.39 5.11 6.38
N MET A 161 -0.16 6.42 6.48
CA MET A 161 1.18 6.97 6.68
C MET A 161 1.31 7.42 8.13
N LYS A 162 2.39 7.02 8.78
CA LYS A 162 2.71 7.40 10.15
C LYS A 162 3.46 8.73 10.17
N ASP A 163 3.32 9.48 11.26
CA ASP A 163 4.02 10.75 11.47
C ASP A 163 5.50 10.52 11.78
N MET A 164 6.39 11.18 11.05
CA MET A 164 7.86 11.08 11.15
C MET A 164 8.51 12.35 11.73
N ARG A 165 7.73 13.29 12.28
CA ARG A 165 8.28 14.48 12.95
C ARG A 165 9.03 14.11 14.24
N SER A 166 10.05 14.89 14.57
CA SER A 166 10.89 14.63 15.75
C SER A 166 10.16 14.84 17.09
N ASP A 167 9.06 15.59 17.09
CA ASP A 167 8.19 15.85 18.25
C ASP A 167 7.11 14.78 18.44
N ASN A 168 7.01 13.81 17.53
CA ASN A 168 6.06 12.70 17.66
C ASN A 168 6.45 11.79 18.83
N ALA A 169 5.50 11.55 19.75
CA ALA A 169 5.68 10.67 20.89
C ALA A 169 6.05 9.23 20.49
N MET A 170 5.57 8.73 19.35
CA MET A 170 5.88 7.36 18.89
C MET A 170 7.34 7.19 18.43
N MET A 171 8.01 8.30 18.08
CA MET A 171 9.45 8.32 17.78
C MET A 171 10.31 8.44 19.04
N GLY A 172 9.70 8.47 20.22
CA GLY A 172 10.38 8.55 21.50
C GLY A 172 9.90 7.49 22.48
N GLY A 173 9.89 7.87 23.76
CA GLY A 173 9.54 6.97 24.84
C GLY A 173 9.43 7.67 26.18
N THR A 174 9.45 6.87 27.23
CA THR A 174 9.42 7.36 28.60
C THR A 174 10.75 7.09 29.28
N SER A 175 11.33 8.09 29.92
CA SER A 175 12.56 7.98 30.70
C SER A 175 12.26 8.12 32.19
N TYR A 176 12.83 7.22 32.98
CA TYR A 176 12.78 7.15 34.42
C TYR A 176 14.19 7.40 34.96
N VAL A 177 14.33 8.24 35.97
CA VAL A 177 15.62 8.57 36.56
C VAL A 177 15.51 8.38 38.07
N ALA A 178 16.43 7.62 38.66
CA ALA A 178 16.58 7.49 40.10
C ALA A 178 16.89 8.85 40.74
N ALA A 179 16.26 9.17 41.86
CA ALA A 179 16.62 10.39 42.60
C ALA A 179 17.93 10.21 43.37
N THR A 180 18.21 9.01 43.87
CA THR A 180 19.46 8.70 44.58
C THR A 180 20.65 8.79 43.63
N GLU A 181 21.63 9.63 43.99
CA GLU A 181 22.95 9.69 43.35
C GLU A 181 23.83 8.62 44.00
N ALA A 182 24.02 7.47 43.33
CA ALA A 182 24.91 6.41 43.81
C ALA A 182 26.35 6.88 43.63
N ASP A 183 27.02 7.27 44.72
CA ASP A 183 28.43 7.65 44.66
C ASP A 183 29.33 6.44 44.37
N LYS A 184 30.63 6.67 44.24
CA LYS A 184 31.62 5.63 43.91
C LYS A 184 31.67 4.48 44.93
N ASP A 185 31.21 4.72 46.15
CA ASP A 185 31.24 3.76 47.25
C ASP A 185 29.87 3.07 47.43
N TRP A 186 28.85 3.50 46.69
CA TRP A 186 27.54 2.86 46.69
C TRP A 186 27.65 1.44 46.14
N THR A 187 27.05 0.50 46.88
CA THR A 187 26.92 -0.88 46.47
C THR A 187 25.57 -1.40 46.91
N VAL A 188 25.07 -2.44 46.22
CA VAL A 188 23.83 -3.09 46.60
C VAL A 188 23.94 -3.65 48.02
N SER A 189 23.07 -3.16 48.92
CA SER A 189 23.02 -3.57 50.32
C SER A 189 22.41 -4.95 50.51
N ASP A 190 22.81 -5.66 51.57
CA ASP A 190 22.21 -6.94 51.95
C ASP A 190 20.74 -6.75 52.33
N GLY A 191 19.84 -7.41 51.59
CA GLY A 191 18.38 -7.26 51.72
C GLY A 191 17.73 -6.22 50.79
N SER A 192 18.51 -5.45 50.02
CA SER A 192 18.01 -4.49 49.01
C SER A 192 18.35 -4.91 47.58
N ASN A 193 18.29 -6.20 47.27
CA ASN A 193 18.84 -6.73 46.02
C ASN A 193 17.78 -7.01 44.94
N ASP A 194 16.50 -6.83 45.23
CA ASP A 194 15.38 -7.06 44.32
C ASP A 194 14.91 -5.77 43.64
N LEU A 195 14.84 -5.82 42.31
CA LEU A 195 14.26 -4.79 41.45
C LEU A 195 13.28 -5.47 40.50
N THR A 196 12.01 -5.11 40.61
CA THR A 196 10.95 -5.63 39.74
C THR A 196 10.39 -4.50 38.88
N LEU A 197 10.45 -4.68 37.56
CA LEU A 197 9.82 -3.81 36.58
C LEU A 197 8.54 -4.50 36.09
N THR A 198 7.40 -3.85 36.30
CA THR A 198 6.12 -4.27 35.73
C THR A 198 5.78 -3.33 34.59
N LEU A 199 5.66 -3.88 33.39
CA LEU A 199 5.39 -3.13 32.17
C LEU A 199 4.38 -3.87 31.29
N THR A 200 3.68 -3.14 30.44
CA THR A 200 2.75 -3.72 29.47
C THR A 200 3.36 -3.62 28.08
N ASP A 201 3.55 -4.75 27.40
CA ASP A 201 4.04 -4.78 26.02
C ASP A 201 3.05 -4.10 25.06
N ILE A 202 3.48 -3.76 23.85
CA ILE A 202 2.62 -3.23 22.77
C ILE A 202 1.44 -4.16 22.43
N ASN A 203 1.56 -5.45 22.72
CA ASN A 203 0.50 -6.44 22.54
C ASN A 203 -0.56 -6.42 23.66
N GLY A 204 -0.35 -5.64 24.72
CA GLY A 204 -1.24 -5.56 25.88
C GLY A 204 -0.97 -6.62 26.96
N ASP A 205 0.09 -7.40 26.80
CA ASP A 205 0.50 -8.41 27.79
C ASP A 205 1.35 -7.80 28.90
N GLU A 206 1.03 -8.14 30.15
CA GLU A 206 1.81 -7.73 31.31
C GLU A 206 3.10 -8.55 31.40
N GLN A 207 4.24 -7.85 31.44
CA GLN A 207 5.56 -8.41 31.60
C GLN A 207 6.12 -7.98 32.96
N ILE A 208 6.52 -8.97 33.75
CA ILE A 208 7.14 -8.77 35.06
C ILE A 208 8.60 -9.20 34.95
N ILE A 209 9.51 -8.25 35.08
CA ILE A 209 10.94 -8.47 34.97
C ILE A 209 11.52 -8.38 36.37
N ASN A 210 11.97 -9.53 36.89
CA ASN A 210 12.59 -9.61 38.20
C ASN A 210 14.10 -9.62 38.05
N ILE A 211 14.75 -8.66 38.68
CA ILE A 211 16.20 -8.46 38.65
C ILE A 211 16.69 -8.66 40.07
N THR A 212 17.62 -9.60 40.23
CA THR A 212 18.29 -9.84 41.50
C THR A 212 19.75 -9.45 41.33
N ALA A 213 20.10 -8.26 41.81
CA ALA A 213 21.49 -7.81 41.85
C ALA A 213 22.26 -8.60 42.93
N LYS A 214 23.59 -8.69 42.84
CA LYS A 214 24.38 -9.30 43.92
C LYS A 214 24.78 -8.22 44.91
N VAL A 215 24.85 -8.61 46.18
CA VAL A 215 25.35 -7.73 47.25
C VAL A 215 26.79 -7.35 46.94
N GLY A 216 27.08 -6.06 46.98
CA GLY A 216 28.40 -5.52 46.61
C GLY A 216 28.54 -5.09 45.14
N ASP A 217 27.56 -5.36 44.28
CA ASP A 217 27.58 -4.89 42.89
C ASP A 217 27.37 -3.36 42.85
N ASP A 218 27.98 -2.71 41.86
CA ASP A 218 27.84 -1.26 41.62
C ASP A 218 26.61 -0.91 40.78
N ILE A 219 26.31 0.39 40.62
CA ILE A 219 25.10 0.84 39.91
C ILE A 219 25.18 0.56 38.40
N GLU A 220 26.38 0.54 37.82
CA GLU A 220 26.63 0.18 36.43
C GLU A 220 26.38 -1.32 36.17
N GLU A 221 26.73 -2.19 37.10
CA GLU A 221 26.42 -3.62 37.07
C GLU A 221 24.91 -3.86 37.15
N VAL A 222 24.20 -3.12 38.01
CA VAL A 222 22.71 -3.15 38.05
C VAL A 222 22.12 -2.74 36.70
N ALA A 223 22.59 -1.66 36.09
CA ALA A 223 22.16 -1.25 34.74
C ALA A 223 22.45 -2.34 33.69
N THR A 224 23.60 -3.01 33.81
CA THR A 224 23.97 -4.12 32.93
C THR A 224 23.04 -5.33 33.09
N TYR A 225 22.63 -5.66 34.31
CA TYR A 225 21.64 -6.72 34.53
C TYR A 225 20.27 -6.36 33.95
N ILE A 226 19.82 -5.12 34.09
CA ILE A 226 18.56 -4.67 33.48
C ILE A 226 18.59 -4.91 31.96
N ASN A 227 19.64 -4.43 31.29
CA ASN A 227 19.82 -4.60 29.84
C ASN A 227 20.00 -6.07 29.42
N GLY A 228 20.53 -6.92 30.29
CA GLY A 228 20.75 -8.34 30.00
C GLY A 228 19.50 -9.21 30.15
N GLN A 229 18.46 -8.74 30.85
CA GLN A 229 17.24 -9.50 31.11
C GLN A 229 16.13 -9.24 30.09
N THR A 230 16.16 -8.10 29.39
CA THR A 230 15.11 -7.73 28.44
C THR A 230 15.63 -6.80 27.35
N ASP A 231 15.01 -6.89 26.17
CA ASP A 231 15.20 -5.95 25.08
C ASP A 231 14.18 -4.78 25.13
N LEU A 232 13.18 -4.83 26.04
CA LEU A 232 12.07 -3.87 26.13
C LEU A 232 12.45 -2.57 26.86
N VAL A 233 13.51 -2.61 27.67
CA VAL A 233 14.00 -1.46 28.43
C VAL A 233 15.50 -1.29 28.21
N GLN A 234 15.96 -0.05 28.24
CA GLN A 234 17.38 0.27 28.18
C GLN A 234 17.76 1.06 29.43
N ALA A 235 18.73 0.56 30.19
CA ALA A 235 19.25 1.17 31.40
C ALA A 235 20.65 1.75 31.17
N SER A 236 20.92 2.89 31.79
CA SER A 236 22.22 3.56 31.78
C SER A 236 22.45 4.34 33.08
N VAL A 237 23.67 4.85 33.29
CA VAL A 237 24.05 5.58 34.51
C VAL A 237 24.67 6.92 34.13
N ASN A 238 24.18 8.01 34.71
CA ASN A 238 24.70 9.36 34.41
C ASN A 238 26.01 9.69 35.17
N GLU A 239 26.60 10.86 34.90
CA GLU A 239 27.84 11.29 35.58
C GLU A 239 27.72 11.43 37.11
N LYS A 240 26.49 11.46 37.63
CA LYS A 240 26.18 11.59 39.06
C LYS A 240 25.90 10.25 39.72
N GLY A 241 25.99 9.14 38.98
CA GLY A 241 25.68 7.80 39.49
C GLY A 241 24.19 7.51 39.65
N GLN A 242 23.31 8.26 38.97
CA GLN A 242 21.88 7.96 38.98
C GLN A 242 21.56 6.94 37.89
N LEU A 243 20.82 5.90 38.25
CA LEU A 243 20.25 4.95 37.30
C LEU A 243 19.18 5.63 36.44
N GLN A 244 19.27 5.42 35.14
CA GLN A 244 18.33 5.91 34.14
C GLN A 244 17.78 4.70 33.39
N VAL A 245 16.46 4.61 33.28
CA VAL A 245 15.78 3.55 32.52
C VAL A 245 14.93 4.22 31.45
N PHE A 246 15.04 3.75 30.22
CA PHE A 246 14.26 4.22 29.09
C PHE A 246 13.44 3.07 28.50
N THR A 247 12.20 3.39 28.14
CA THR A 247 11.30 2.48 27.42
C THR A 247 10.76 3.18 26.20
N GLY A 248 10.96 2.60 25.01
CA GLY A 248 10.41 3.13 23.76
C GLY A 248 8.91 2.88 23.66
N ASN A 249 8.15 3.84 23.13
CA ASN A 249 6.70 3.70 22.94
C ASN A 249 6.32 2.63 21.90
N ASN A 250 7.30 2.11 21.16
CA ASN A 250 7.11 1.01 20.21
C ASN A 250 7.18 -0.38 20.84
N ASP A 251 7.64 -0.45 22.10
CA ASP A 251 7.85 -1.70 22.83
C ASP A 251 6.99 -1.77 24.09
N VAL A 252 6.77 -0.63 24.75
CA VAL A 252 6.01 -0.57 26.00
C VAL A 252 4.86 0.40 25.85
N THR A 253 3.68 -0.04 26.29
CA THR A 253 2.48 0.80 26.40
C THR A 253 2.26 1.20 27.86
N GLY A 254 2.13 2.50 28.10
CA GLY A 254 1.87 3.04 29.44
C GLY A 254 3.14 3.20 30.29
N ALA A 255 2.93 3.45 31.59
CA ALA A 255 4.03 3.68 32.52
C ALA A 255 4.57 2.36 33.09
N VAL A 256 5.89 2.30 33.28
CA VAL A 256 6.56 1.21 33.99
C VAL A 256 6.39 1.44 35.48
N ALA A 257 5.94 0.40 36.20
CA ALA A 257 5.93 0.39 37.65
C ALA A 257 7.22 -0.26 38.16
N PHE A 258 7.95 0.46 39.01
CA PHE A 258 9.13 -0.05 39.69
C PHE A 258 8.74 -0.49 41.11
N SER A 259 9.17 -1.69 41.50
CA SER A 259 8.94 -2.25 42.82
C SER A 259 10.16 -3.06 43.28
N GLY A 260 10.15 -3.50 44.55
CA GLY A 260 11.31 -4.13 45.19
C GLY A 260 12.08 -3.18 46.10
N ALA A 261 12.93 -3.73 46.96
CA ALA A 261 13.71 -2.94 47.91
C ALA A 261 14.74 -2.06 47.20
N LEU A 262 15.34 -2.53 46.09
CA LEU A 262 16.31 -1.74 45.32
C LEU A 262 15.65 -0.54 44.62
N ALA A 263 14.45 -0.71 44.09
CA ALA A 263 13.68 0.40 43.50
C ALA A 263 13.37 1.50 44.51
N THR A 264 13.12 1.11 45.76
CA THR A 264 12.82 2.02 46.86
C THR A 264 14.08 2.73 47.35
N GLU A 265 15.20 2.02 47.45
CA GLU A 265 16.49 2.59 47.85
C GLU A 265 17.03 3.60 46.81
N LEU A 266 16.89 3.29 45.52
CA LEU A 266 17.28 4.19 44.44
C LEU A 266 16.28 5.35 44.22
N ASP A 267 15.11 5.29 44.85
CA ASP A 267 14.02 6.27 44.71
C ASP A 267 13.68 6.54 43.23
N MET A 268 13.28 5.48 42.53
CA MET A 268 12.92 5.53 41.11
C MET A 268 11.73 6.49 40.89
N GLN A 269 11.99 7.59 40.18
CA GLN A 269 10.99 8.63 39.94
C GLN A 269 9.98 8.24 38.85
N THR A 270 8.87 8.99 38.81
CA THR A 270 7.87 8.89 37.73
C THR A 270 8.48 9.24 36.38
N GLY A 271 8.05 8.52 35.35
CA GLY A 271 8.56 8.68 33.99
C GLY A 271 8.23 10.03 33.34
N GLN A 272 9.18 10.55 32.58
CA GLN A 272 9.00 11.73 31.72
C GLN A 272 9.02 11.31 30.26
N ALA A 273 8.11 11.87 29.46
CA ALA A 273 8.09 11.65 28.02
C ALA A 273 9.28 12.38 27.38
N ILE A 274 10.04 11.66 26.55
CA ILE A 274 11.17 12.19 25.78
C ILE A 274 10.97 11.80 24.32
N THR A 275 11.13 12.77 23.44
CA THR A 275 11.12 12.60 21.97
C THR A 275 12.47 13.03 21.40
N ILE A 276 12.64 12.86 20.09
CA ILE A 276 13.87 13.25 19.39
C ILE A 276 14.10 14.75 19.47
N ASP A 277 13.03 15.55 19.40
CA ASP A 277 13.03 17.01 19.60
C ASP A 277 13.68 17.43 20.93
N THR A 278 13.42 16.67 21.98
CA THR A 278 13.85 17.00 23.35
C THR A 278 15.20 16.41 23.75
N ILE A 279 15.93 15.79 22.81
CA ILE A 279 17.23 15.16 23.09
C ILE A 279 18.29 16.22 23.45
N ASP A 280 18.98 15.97 24.57
CA ASP A 280 20.10 16.78 25.04
C ASP A 280 21.34 15.89 25.25
N VAL A 281 22.36 16.08 24.41
CA VAL A 281 23.65 15.38 24.47
C VAL A 281 24.74 16.21 25.18
N THR A 282 24.42 17.32 25.84
CA THR A 282 25.41 18.17 26.52
C THR A 282 25.97 17.56 27.81
N THR A 283 25.42 16.44 28.26
CA THR A 283 25.85 15.62 29.39
C THR A 283 26.03 14.17 28.95
N VAL A 284 26.90 13.39 29.61
CA VAL A 284 27.10 11.96 29.33
C VAL A 284 25.81 11.18 29.59
N GLY A 285 25.11 11.46 30.70
CA GLY A 285 23.82 10.82 30.97
C GLY A 285 22.76 11.16 29.92
N GLY A 286 22.71 12.43 29.49
CA GLY A 286 21.87 12.86 28.38
C GLY A 286 22.19 12.12 27.08
N ALA A 287 23.47 12.02 26.74
CA ALA A 287 23.97 11.34 25.55
C ALA A 287 23.64 9.83 25.54
N GLN A 288 23.77 9.13 26.67
CA GLN A 288 23.37 7.72 26.77
C GLN A 288 21.87 7.53 26.57
N LYS A 289 21.02 8.36 27.20
CA LYS A 289 19.58 8.35 26.96
C LYS A 289 19.24 8.64 25.50
N SER A 290 19.99 9.54 24.87
CA SER A 290 19.79 9.93 23.47
C SER A 290 19.99 8.74 22.53
N VAL A 291 20.97 7.87 22.79
CA VAL A 291 21.15 6.63 22.02
C VAL A 291 19.90 5.76 22.10
N ALA A 292 19.34 5.59 23.30
CA ALA A 292 18.13 4.78 23.50
C ALA A 292 16.90 5.37 22.78
N VAL A 293 16.72 6.70 22.84
CA VAL A 293 15.64 7.40 22.15
C VAL A 293 15.78 7.27 20.63
N VAL A 294 17.00 7.45 20.10
CA VAL A 294 17.28 7.32 18.66
C VAL A 294 17.11 5.88 18.18
N ASP A 295 17.48 4.88 18.97
CA ASP A 295 17.26 3.47 18.63
C ASP A 295 15.76 3.14 18.57
N ALA A 296 14.96 3.66 19.51
CA ALA A 296 13.50 3.54 19.46
C ALA A 296 12.89 4.24 18.22
N ALA A 297 13.41 5.41 17.85
CA ALA A 297 13.01 6.12 16.65
C ALA A 297 13.35 5.34 15.36
N LEU A 298 14.56 4.79 15.27
CA LEU A 298 14.98 3.97 14.13
C LEU A 298 14.05 2.76 13.96
N LYS A 299 13.73 2.08 15.06
CA LYS A 299 12.78 0.96 15.07
C LYS A 299 11.39 1.36 14.59
N TYR A 300 10.90 2.54 14.97
CA TYR A 300 9.62 3.07 14.49
C TYR A 300 9.63 3.30 12.97
N VAL A 301 10.65 3.98 12.47
CA VAL A 301 10.81 4.29 11.04
C VAL A 301 10.92 2.99 10.24
N ASP A 302 11.75 2.04 10.68
CA ASP A 302 11.95 0.78 9.99
C ASP A 302 10.70 -0.12 10.01
N SER A 303 9.96 -0.14 11.11
CA SER A 303 8.65 -0.81 11.18
C SER A 303 7.69 -0.26 10.12
N HIS A 304 7.63 1.07 9.97
CA HIS A 304 6.75 1.67 8.98
C HIS A 304 7.25 1.47 7.53
N ARG A 305 8.55 1.50 7.28
CA ARG A 305 9.14 1.13 5.97
C ARG A 305 8.80 -0.31 5.60
N ALA A 306 8.84 -1.24 6.56
CA ALA A 306 8.44 -2.62 6.33
C ALA A 306 6.94 -2.73 5.95
N GLU A 307 6.05 -1.98 6.61
CA GLU A 307 4.64 -1.89 6.24
C GLU A 307 4.44 -1.37 4.80
N LEU A 308 5.18 -0.32 4.41
CA LEU A 308 5.13 0.22 3.05
C LEU A 308 5.68 -0.76 2.01
N GLY A 309 6.76 -1.48 2.31
CA GLY A 309 7.29 -2.52 1.44
C GLY A 309 6.30 -3.68 1.24
N ALA A 310 5.63 -4.11 2.32
CA ALA A 310 4.56 -5.11 2.23
C ALA A 310 3.37 -4.59 1.40
N PHE A 311 3.00 -3.31 1.56
CA PHE A 311 1.98 -2.66 0.76
C PHE A 311 2.33 -2.65 -0.74
N GLN A 312 3.56 -2.29 -1.10
CA GLN A 312 4.04 -2.33 -2.49
C GLN A 312 3.93 -3.74 -3.09
N ASN A 313 4.37 -4.77 -2.36
CA ASN A 313 4.25 -6.17 -2.80
C ASN A 313 2.79 -6.59 -3.02
N ARG A 314 1.91 -6.24 -2.07
CA ARG A 314 0.48 -6.52 -2.18
C ARG A 314 -0.14 -5.85 -3.41
N PHE A 315 0.23 -4.60 -3.70
CA PHE A 315 -0.24 -3.88 -4.88
C PHE A 315 0.32 -4.47 -6.18
N GLY A 316 1.59 -4.90 -6.19
CA GLY A 316 2.17 -5.62 -7.32
C GLY A 316 1.40 -6.92 -7.63
N HIS A 317 1.06 -7.71 -6.61
CA HIS A 317 0.22 -8.89 -6.79
C HIS A 317 -1.21 -8.55 -7.25
N ALA A 318 -1.80 -7.48 -6.71
CA ALA A 318 -3.12 -7.03 -7.13
C ALA A 318 -3.12 -6.61 -8.60
N ILE A 319 -2.14 -5.82 -9.06
CA ILE A 319 -1.99 -5.40 -10.46
C ILE A 319 -1.92 -6.62 -11.38
N ASN A 320 -1.03 -7.58 -11.09
CA ASN A 320 -0.91 -8.80 -11.89
C ASN A 320 -2.23 -9.60 -11.98
N ASN A 321 -3.00 -9.66 -10.88
CA ASN A 321 -4.31 -10.29 -10.88
C ASN A 321 -5.35 -9.50 -11.70
N LEU A 322 -5.37 -8.16 -11.57
CA LEU A 322 -6.26 -7.30 -12.34
C LEU A 322 -5.98 -7.39 -13.84
N ASP A 323 -4.71 -7.42 -14.24
CA ASP A 323 -4.30 -7.57 -15.64
C ASP A 323 -4.74 -8.91 -16.21
N ASN A 324 -4.58 -10.01 -15.45
CA ASN A 324 -5.07 -11.33 -15.84
C ASN A 324 -6.61 -11.35 -16.01
N ILE A 325 -7.33 -10.74 -15.07
CA ILE A 325 -8.79 -10.61 -15.16
C ILE A 325 -9.16 -9.76 -16.37
N ASN A 326 -8.46 -8.66 -16.63
CA ASN A 326 -8.73 -7.75 -17.74
C ASN A 326 -8.51 -8.45 -19.09
N GLU A 327 -7.43 -9.23 -19.23
CA GLU A 327 -7.17 -10.07 -20.40
C GLU A 327 -8.32 -11.06 -20.64
N ASN A 328 -8.74 -11.78 -19.59
CA ASN A 328 -9.84 -12.75 -19.68
C ASN A 328 -11.20 -12.10 -19.99
N VAL A 329 -11.46 -10.92 -19.43
CA VAL A 329 -12.66 -10.11 -19.70
C VAL A 329 -12.68 -9.65 -21.15
N ASN A 330 -11.54 -9.17 -21.66
CA ASN A 330 -11.40 -8.76 -23.06
C ASN A 330 -11.51 -9.94 -24.02
N ALA A 331 -10.90 -11.09 -23.71
CA ALA A 331 -11.05 -12.31 -24.50
C ALA A 331 -12.52 -12.79 -24.53
N SER A 332 -13.22 -12.71 -23.39
CA SER A 332 -14.64 -13.07 -23.29
C SER A 332 -15.53 -12.10 -24.07
N LYS A 333 -15.25 -10.80 -23.98
CA LYS A 333 -15.92 -9.75 -24.76
C LYS A 333 -15.71 -9.97 -26.26
N SER A 334 -14.50 -10.31 -26.68
CA SER A 334 -14.16 -10.61 -28.08
C SER A 334 -14.96 -11.79 -28.60
N ARG A 335 -15.00 -12.93 -27.88
CA ARG A 335 -15.84 -14.09 -28.27
C ARG A 335 -17.33 -13.77 -28.42
N ILE A 336 -17.84 -12.85 -27.59
CA ILE A 336 -19.26 -12.47 -27.61
C ILE A 336 -19.55 -11.52 -28.78
N LYS A 337 -18.75 -10.45 -28.89
CA LYS A 337 -19.06 -9.29 -29.73
C LYS A 337 -18.33 -9.30 -31.07
N ASP A 338 -17.10 -9.80 -31.16
CA ASP A 338 -16.29 -9.67 -32.37
C ASP A 338 -16.74 -10.65 -33.46
N THR A 339 -16.51 -10.25 -34.72
CA THR A 339 -16.81 -11.06 -35.89
C THR A 339 -15.61 -11.94 -36.26
N ASP A 340 -15.86 -13.20 -36.58
CA ASP A 340 -14.90 -14.03 -37.31
C ASP A 340 -14.88 -13.60 -38.78
N PHE A 341 -13.83 -12.86 -39.17
CA PHE A 341 -13.66 -12.33 -40.52
C PHE A 341 -13.68 -13.42 -41.60
N ALA A 342 -13.10 -14.60 -41.35
CA ALA A 342 -13.06 -15.67 -42.34
C ALA A 342 -14.46 -16.24 -42.60
N LYS A 343 -15.23 -16.44 -41.51
CA LYS A 343 -16.62 -16.90 -41.59
C LYS A 343 -17.52 -15.87 -42.27
N GLU A 344 -17.42 -14.60 -41.90
CA GLU A 344 -18.28 -13.55 -42.43
C GLU A 344 -17.94 -13.21 -43.89
N THR A 345 -16.66 -13.28 -44.29
CA THR A 345 -16.25 -13.15 -45.70
C THR A 345 -16.83 -14.28 -46.56
N THR A 346 -16.84 -15.51 -46.06
CA THR A 346 -17.46 -16.65 -46.75
C THR A 346 -18.97 -16.46 -46.90
N ALA A 347 -19.63 -15.95 -45.86
CA ALA A 347 -21.06 -15.63 -45.88
C ALA A 347 -21.39 -14.48 -46.85
N LEU A 348 -20.55 -13.46 -46.90
CA LEU A 348 -20.66 -12.35 -47.84
C LEU A 348 -20.56 -12.84 -49.29
N THR A 349 -19.51 -13.62 -49.61
CA THR A 349 -19.31 -14.19 -50.95
C THR A 349 -20.47 -15.08 -51.36
N LYS A 350 -20.97 -15.94 -50.45
CA LYS A 350 -22.17 -16.75 -50.68
C LYS A 350 -23.39 -15.88 -50.99
N SER A 351 -23.61 -14.81 -50.22
CA SER A 351 -24.76 -13.91 -50.40
C SER A 351 -24.67 -13.12 -51.71
N GLN A 352 -23.46 -12.71 -52.12
CA GLN A 352 -23.21 -12.07 -53.41
C GLN A 352 -23.52 -13.02 -54.59
N ILE A 353 -23.04 -14.27 -54.53
CA ILE A 353 -23.34 -15.30 -55.54
C ILE A 353 -24.85 -15.58 -55.61
N LEU A 354 -25.51 -15.72 -54.46
CA LEU A 354 -26.96 -15.95 -54.39
C LEU A 354 -27.77 -14.76 -54.91
N SER A 355 -27.33 -13.53 -54.65
CA SER A 355 -27.96 -12.32 -55.17
C SER A 355 -27.85 -12.26 -56.70
N GLN A 356 -26.66 -12.53 -57.25
CA GLN A 356 -26.44 -12.60 -58.69
C GLN A 356 -27.26 -13.72 -59.35
N ALA A 357 -27.24 -14.93 -58.79
CA ALA A 357 -28.00 -16.07 -59.30
C ALA A 357 -29.53 -15.85 -59.21
N SER A 358 -30.02 -15.30 -58.10
CA SER A 358 -31.46 -15.02 -57.92
C SER A 358 -31.94 -13.90 -58.85
N SER A 359 -31.08 -12.92 -59.15
CA SER A 359 -31.34 -11.89 -60.17
C SER A 359 -31.50 -12.51 -61.56
N SER A 360 -30.59 -13.40 -61.96
CA SER A 360 -30.67 -14.13 -63.23
C SER A 360 -31.90 -15.04 -63.31
N VAL A 361 -32.20 -15.79 -62.25
CA VAL A 361 -33.39 -16.66 -62.18
C VAL A 361 -34.68 -15.84 -62.15
N LEU A 362 -34.71 -14.69 -61.49
CA LEU A 362 -35.86 -13.77 -61.51
C LEU A 362 -36.08 -13.21 -62.92
N ALA A 363 -35.00 -12.84 -63.62
CA ALA A 363 -35.09 -12.40 -65.01
C ALA A 363 -35.66 -13.49 -65.92
N GLN A 364 -35.22 -14.74 -65.76
CA GLN A 364 -35.74 -15.89 -66.51
C GLN A 364 -37.18 -16.24 -66.13
N ALA A 365 -37.53 -16.21 -64.84
CA ALA A 365 -38.88 -16.48 -64.35
C ALA A 365 -39.89 -15.43 -64.84
N LYS A 366 -39.46 -14.18 -65.04
CA LYS A 366 -40.27 -13.11 -65.64
C LYS A 366 -40.54 -13.30 -67.13
N GLN A 367 -39.78 -14.15 -67.83
CA GLN A 367 -40.00 -14.45 -69.26
C GLN A 367 -41.05 -15.56 -69.49
N ALA A 368 -41.35 -16.38 -68.49
CA ALA A 368 -42.33 -17.47 -68.63
C ALA A 368 -43.77 -16.98 -68.91
N PRO A 369 -44.30 -15.92 -68.27
CA PRO A 369 -45.60 -15.35 -68.61
C PRO A 369 -45.64 -14.72 -70.00
N THR A 370 -44.55 -14.08 -70.44
CA THR A 370 -44.47 -13.47 -71.79
C THR A 370 -44.44 -14.53 -72.88
N ALA A 371 -43.78 -15.67 -72.65
CA ALA A 371 -43.80 -16.81 -73.55
C ALA A 371 -45.18 -17.48 -73.61
N ALA A 372 -45.91 -17.53 -72.50
CA ALA A 372 -47.27 -18.05 -72.45
C ALA A 372 -48.30 -17.13 -73.13
N LEU A 373 -48.16 -15.81 -72.99
CA LEU A 373 -48.95 -14.80 -73.72
C LEU A 373 -48.73 -14.89 -75.24
N ALA A 374 -47.50 -15.18 -75.68
CA ALA A 374 -47.18 -15.39 -77.09
C ALA A 374 -47.75 -16.69 -77.68
N LEU A 375 -48.17 -17.65 -76.84
CA LEU A 375 -48.79 -18.91 -77.24
C LEU A 375 -50.33 -18.88 -77.20
N LEU A 376 -50.91 -17.90 -76.49
CA LEU A 376 -52.35 -17.68 -76.36
C LEU A 376 -52.87 -16.56 -77.28
N GLY A 377 -51.97 -15.89 -78.01
CA GLY A 377 -52.25 -14.82 -78.97
C GLY A 377 -52.19 -15.30 -80.41
#